data_AF-A0A1E2S0X3-F1
#
_entry.id   AF-A0A1E2S0X3-F1
#
_cell.length_a   1.000
_cell.length_b   1.000
_cell.length_c   1.000
_cell.angle_alpha   90.00
_cell.angle_beta   90.00
_cell.angle_gamma   90.00
#
_symmetry.space_group_name_H-M   'P 1'
#
loop_
_entity.id
_entity.type
_entity.pdbx_description
1 polymer ?
#
loop_
_entity_poly.entity_id
_entity_poly.type
_entity_poly.pdbx_seq_one_letter_code
_entity_poly.pdbx_strand_id
1 'polypeptide(L)'
;MREIKESESFGAAVTALGGYRAIDKAMEAIVEGLYRNPFGFDSHQNDWCSFRYARTKRIDSIPPLIVIFTIEENGDVVLQHVEEDDNPYIE
;
A
#
# COMPACT_ATOMS: atom_id res chain seq x y z
N MET A 1 4.59 -19.87 2.11
CA MET A 1 3.55 -18.95 2.62
C MET A 1 4.04 -17.56 2.29
N ARG A 2 3.25 -16.71 1.64
CA ARG A 2 3.67 -15.36 1.28
C ARG A 2 3.69 -14.50 2.54
N GLU A 3 4.74 -13.73 2.75
CA GLU A 3 4.80 -12.75 3.83
C GLU A 3 4.55 -11.33 3.30
N ILE A 4 4.00 -10.48 4.17
CA ILE A 4 3.92 -9.03 3.95
C ILE A 4 4.90 -8.40 4.93
N LYS A 5 5.90 -7.71 4.39
CA LYS A 5 6.97 -7.03 5.14
C LYS A 5 6.82 -5.53 4.99
N GLU A 6 7.27 -4.79 5.99
CA GLU A 6 7.26 -3.33 5.99
C GLU A 6 8.70 -2.80 5.84
N SER A 7 8.90 -1.83 4.94
CA SER A 7 10.16 -1.10 4.87
C SER A 7 10.25 -0.07 6.00
N GLU A 8 11.47 0.39 6.31
CA GLU A 8 11.66 1.49 7.25
C GLU A 8 10.96 2.78 6.79
N SER A 9 10.91 3.01 5.47
CA SER A 9 10.22 4.18 4.89
C SER A 9 8.71 4.08 5.07
N PHE A 10 8.14 2.89 4.95
CA PHE A 10 6.73 2.65 5.23
C PHE A 10 6.40 2.97 6.68
N GLY A 11 7.18 2.45 7.65
CA GLY A 11 6.96 2.74 9.07
C GLY A 11 7.07 4.22 9.43
N ALA A 12 8.00 4.95 8.79
CA ALA A 12 8.12 6.40 8.95
C ALA A 12 6.87 7.13 8.43
N ALA A 13 6.36 6.73 7.26
CA ALA A 13 5.17 7.32 6.68
C ALA A 13 3.91 7.01 7.51
N VAL A 14 3.78 5.79 8.03
CA VAL A 14 2.70 5.40 8.95
C VAL A 14 2.68 6.31 10.18
N THR A 15 3.86 6.60 10.73
CA THR A 15 3.98 7.49 11.89
C THR A 15 3.56 8.92 11.56
N ALA A 16 3.92 9.42 10.37
CA ALA A 16 3.53 10.75 9.90
C ALA A 16 2.01 10.88 9.69
N LEU A 17 1.35 9.81 9.26
CA LEU A 17 -0.10 9.74 9.00
C LEU A 17 -0.96 9.54 10.26
N GLY A 18 -0.38 9.67 11.46
CA GLY A 18 -1.12 9.54 12.73
C GLY A 18 -1.10 8.13 13.33
N GLY A 19 -0.27 7.23 12.80
CA GLY A 19 0.08 5.95 13.41
C GLY A 19 -0.70 4.74 12.89
N TYR A 20 -0.24 3.56 13.31
CA TYR A 20 -0.65 2.25 12.77
C TYR A 20 -2.15 1.99 12.80
N ARG A 21 -2.90 2.48 13.81
CA ARG A 21 -4.34 2.18 13.93
C ARG A 21 -5.20 2.64 12.75
N ALA A 22 -4.92 3.83 12.21
CA ALA A 22 -5.68 4.34 11.07
C ALA A 22 -5.30 3.58 9.79
N ILE A 23 -4.02 3.24 9.66
CA ILE A 23 -3.50 2.51 8.51
C ILE A 23 -3.97 1.07 8.51
N ASP A 24 -3.96 0.36 9.63
CA ASP A 24 -4.45 -1.01 9.75
C ASP A 24 -5.87 -1.14 9.22
N LYS A 25 -6.76 -0.22 9.63
CA LYS A 25 -8.16 -0.18 9.19
C LYS A 25 -8.28 0.07 7.68
N ALA A 26 -7.46 0.94 7.11
CA ALA A 26 -7.42 1.17 5.67
C ALA A 26 -6.82 -0.01 4.90
N MET A 27 -5.79 -0.64 5.46
CA MET A 27 -5.06 -1.78 4.89
C MET A 27 -5.91 -3.05 4.87
N GLU A 28 -6.83 -3.25 5.81
CA GLU A 28 -7.76 -4.40 5.82
C GLU A 28 -8.43 -4.61 4.45
N ALA A 29 -8.80 -3.53 3.77
CA ALA A 29 -9.46 -3.58 2.46
C ALA A 29 -8.57 -4.15 1.34
N ILE A 30 -7.25 -4.07 1.47
CA ILE A 30 -6.31 -4.48 0.42
C ILE A 30 -5.45 -5.70 0.81
N VAL A 31 -5.33 -6.02 2.10
CA VAL A 31 -4.50 -7.12 2.62
C VAL A 31 -4.93 -8.47 2.04
N GLU A 32 -6.23 -8.76 1.95
CA GLU A 32 -6.71 -10.00 1.31
C GLU A 32 -6.26 -10.08 -0.16
N GLY A 33 -6.32 -8.96 -0.88
CA GLY A 33 -5.83 -8.86 -2.25
C GLY A 33 -4.33 -9.13 -2.36
N LEU A 34 -3.52 -8.58 -1.45
CA LEU A 34 -2.07 -8.79 -1.39
C LEU A 34 -1.73 -10.26 -1.13
N TYR A 35 -2.47 -10.94 -0.25
CA TYR A 35 -2.27 -12.37 -0.01
C TYR A 35 -2.69 -13.22 -1.21
N ARG A 36 -3.82 -12.90 -1.83
CA ARG A 36 -4.41 -13.72 -2.90
C ARG A 36 -3.73 -13.53 -4.26
N ASN A 37 -3.58 -12.29 -4.71
CA ASN A 37 -2.98 -11.97 -6.01
C ASN A 37 -2.37 -10.54 -6.04
N PRO A 38 -1.14 -10.35 -5.53
CA PRO A 38 -0.48 -9.05 -5.49
C PRO A 38 -0.08 -8.54 -6.88
N PHE A 39 -0.01 -9.42 -7.88
CA PHE A 39 0.22 -9.04 -9.28
C PHE A 39 -1.04 -8.49 -9.97
N GLY A 40 -2.21 -8.60 -9.34
CA GLY A 40 -3.48 -8.07 -9.84
C GLY A 40 -3.69 -6.58 -9.59
N PHE A 41 -2.81 -5.94 -8.81
CA PHE A 41 -2.85 -4.50 -8.57
C PHE A 41 -2.19 -3.73 -9.70
N ASP A 42 -2.55 -2.45 -9.81
CA ASP A 42 -1.94 -1.54 -10.75
C ASP A 42 -0.42 -1.44 -10.51
N SER A 43 0.31 -1.34 -11.62
CA SER A 43 1.77 -1.24 -11.61
C SER A 43 2.22 -0.02 -12.39
N HIS A 44 3.24 0.64 -11.88
CA HIS A 44 4.00 1.63 -12.62
C HIS A 44 5.38 1.06 -12.92
N GLN A 45 5.76 1.09 -14.20
CA GLN A 45 7.06 0.62 -14.64
C GLN A 45 7.64 1.59 -15.66
N ASN A 46 8.87 2.01 -15.42
CA ASN A 46 9.70 2.79 -16.34
C ASN A 46 11.15 2.27 -16.29
N ASP A 47 12.06 2.95 -16.99
CA ASP A 47 13.47 2.53 -17.11
C ASP A 47 14.24 2.57 -15.78
N TRP A 48 13.74 3.28 -14.77
CA TRP A 48 14.42 3.50 -13.49
C TRP A 48 13.73 2.82 -12.29
N CYS A 49 12.42 2.60 -12.36
CA CYS A 49 11.68 1.98 -11.27
C CYS A 49 10.52 1.10 -11.76
N SER A 50 10.24 0.06 -10.97
CA SER A 50 9.07 -0.80 -11.12
C SER A 50 8.46 -1.01 -9.75
N PHE A 51 7.22 -0.58 -9.57
CA PHE A 51 6.48 -0.74 -8.34
C PHE A 51 5.00 -0.99 -8.61
N ARG A 52 4.33 -1.51 -7.60
CA ARG A 52 2.88 -1.69 -7.60
C ARG A 52 2.28 -0.79 -6.55
N TYR A 53 1.02 -0.44 -6.74
CA TYR A 53 0.30 0.34 -5.75
C TYR A 53 -1.14 -0.13 -5.60
N ALA A 54 -1.66 0.05 -4.40
CA ALA A 54 -3.05 -0.16 -4.08
C ALA A 54 -3.63 1.15 -3.56
N ARG A 55 -4.87 1.46 -3.93
CA ARG A 55 -5.62 2.58 -3.39
C ARG A 55 -6.69 2.06 -2.46
N THR A 56 -6.71 2.55 -1.23
CA THR A 56 -7.81 2.27 -0.30
C THR A 56 -8.95 3.24 -0.54
N LYS A 57 -10.15 2.89 -0.07
CA LYS A 57 -11.28 3.81 -0.05
C LYS A 57 -11.28 4.57 1.26
N ARG A 58 -11.96 5.72 1.29
CA ARG A 58 -12.25 6.43 2.53
C ARG A 58 -13.03 5.52 3.48
N ILE A 59 -12.61 5.46 4.75
CA ILE A 59 -13.30 4.73 5.81
C ILE A 59 -13.55 5.69 6.97
N ASP A 60 -14.80 6.03 7.22
CA ASP A 60 -15.20 7.01 8.25
C ASP A 60 -14.44 8.35 8.09
N SER A 61 -13.61 8.71 9.07
CA SER A 61 -12.76 9.90 9.08
C SER A 61 -11.35 9.65 8.53
N ILE A 62 -11.03 8.44 8.08
CA ILE A 62 -9.72 8.07 7.54
C ILE A 62 -9.72 8.36 6.03
N PRO A 63 -8.85 9.25 5.54
CA PRO A 63 -8.73 9.53 4.12
C PRO A 63 -8.32 8.27 3.32
N PRO A 64 -8.64 8.21 2.02
CA PRO A 64 -8.10 7.18 1.15
C PRO A 64 -6.57 7.25 1.17
N LEU A 65 -5.92 6.09 1.10
CA LEU A 65 -4.47 5.96 1.13
C LEU A 65 -3.99 5.31 -0.17
N ILE A 66 -2.82 5.76 -0.63
CA ILE A 66 -2.04 5.08 -1.66
C ILE A 66 -0.95 4.28 -0.95
N VAL A 67 -0.90 2.98 -1.21
CA VAL A 67 0.08 2.07 -0.64
C VAL A 67 0.95 1.55 -1.76
N ILE A 68 2.23 1.90 -1.75
CA ILE A 68 3.22 1.48 -2.73
C ILE A 68 3.96 0.26 -2.20
N PHE A 69 4.10 -0.77 -3.03
CA PHE A 69 4.77 -2.01 -2.67
C PHE A 69 5.52 -2.64 -3.84
N THR A 70 6.47 -3.50 -3.51
CA THR A 70 7.20 -4.35 -4.44
C THR A 70 6.96 -5.82 -4.11
N ILE A 71 7.23 -6.70 -5.08
CA ILE A 71 7.15 -8.15 -4.88
C ILE A 71 8.56 -8.71 -5.06
N GLU A 72 9.07 -9.40 -4.04
CA GLU A 72 10.37 -10.07 -4.08
C GLU A 72 10.31 -11.34 -4.96
N GLU A 73 11.47 -11.85 -5.38
CA GLU A 73 11.56 -13.06 -6.25
C GLU A 73 10.91 -14.30 -5.61
N ASN A 74 10.92 -14.39 -4.28
CA ASN A 74 10.28 -15.46 -3.53
C ASN A 74 8.75 -15.29 -3.42
N GLY A 75 8.20 -14.19 -3.96
CA GLY A 75 6.79 -13.87 -3.96
C GLY A 75 6.31 -13.10 -2.72
N ASP A 76 7.19 -12.69 -1.81
CA ASP A 76 6.85 -11.84 -0.67
C ASP A 76 6.52 -10.42 -1.11
N VAL A 77 5.63 -9.77 -0.37
CA VAL A 77 5.24 -8.39 -0.62
C VAL A 77 5.97 -7.49 0.37
N VAL A 78 6.65 -6.47 -0.14
CA VAL A 78 7.31 -5.45 0.67
C VAL A 78 6.58 -4.13 0.50
N LEU A 79 5.94 -3.67 1.57
CA LEU A 79 5.31 -2.35 1.63
C LEU A 79 6.41 -1.30 1.72
N GLN A 80 6.51 -0.47 0.68
CA GLN A 80 7.59 0.50 0.53
C GLN A 80 7.21 1.87 1.09
N HIS A 81 5.97 2.30 0.85
CA HIS A 81 5.50 3.63 1.22
C HIS A 81 3.98 3.68 1.36
N VAL A 82 3.48 4.64 2.13
CA VAL A 82 2.05 4.94 2.23
C VAL A 82 1.85 6.45 2.36
N GLU A 83 0.87 6.99 1.65
CA GLU A 83 0.51 8.41 1.68
C GLU A 83 -1.01 8.57 1.54
N GLU A 84 -1.53 9.75 1.88
CA GLU A 84 -2.94 10.09 1.62
C GLU A 84 -3.15 10.31 0.11
N ASP A 85 -4.23 9.77 -0.44
CA ASP A 85 -4.65 10.09 -1.81
C ASP A 85 -5.32 11.47 -1.81
N ASP A 86 -4.50 12.50 -2.01
CA ASP A 86 -4.93 13.90 -2.09
C ASP A 86 -5.70 14.23 -3.39
N ASN A 87 -6.00 13.24 -4.24
CA ASN A 87 -6.68 13.50 -5.50
C ASN A 87 -8.22 13.40 -5.37
N PRO A 88 -8.96 14.53 -5.40
CA PRO A 88 -10.42 14.53 -5.27
C PRO A 88 -11.16 14.18 -6.58
N TYR A 89 -10.45 13.86 -7.68
CA TYR A 89 -11.04 13.83 -9.03
C TYR A 89 -11.04 12.48 -9.76
N ILE A 90 -11.00 11.34 -9.06
CA ILE A 90 -11.14 10.03 -9.70
C ILE A 90 -12.31 9.28 -9.07
N GLU A 91 -13.50 9.48 -9.65
CA GLU A 91 -14.70 8.63 -9.50
C GLU A 91 -14.64 7.44 -10.47
#